data_AF-H2BW65-F1
#
_entry.id   AF-H2BW65-F1
#
_cell.length_a   1.000
_cell.length_b   1.000
_cell.length_c   1.000
_cell.angle_alpha   90.00
_cell.angle_beta   90.00
_cell.angle_gamma   90.00
#
_symmetry.space_group_name_H-M   'P 1'
#
loop_
_entity.id
_entity.type
_entity.pdbx_description
1 polymer ?
#
loop_
_entity_poly.entity_id
_entity_poly.type
_entity_poly.pdbx_seq_one_letter_code
_entity_poly.pdbx_strand_id
1 'polypeptide(L)'
;MTGNQNKLYGVKEHKKKTIYDYIFEYTVEKYDIRFDELGQEFQISCKNKNQWEILDIDSFLIELDQYNIQVTPAKLEIFLRSQFIGKFNPIEYYFKSIPDWDGEDHIKALVSYLPLKEPGLFLYHFKKWLVRAIKCSIEKNYFNKQCLVLVHSQQNSGKSTWCRFLCPPTLFKYFAEDMTTDKDARIQLTRNFLINLDELSILVGISEGPCH
;
A
#
# COMPACT_ATOMS: atom_id res chain seq x y z
N MET A 1 16.78 5.19 -30.95
CA MET A 1 18.12 5.55 -30.42
C MET A 1 18.43 4.58 -29.28
N THR A 2 19.29 3.61 -29.57
CA THR A 2 19.63 2.47 -28.72
C THR A 2 20.66 2.86 -27.67
N GLY A 3 20.18 3.18 -26.46
CA GLY A 3 21.03 3.32 -25.28
C GLY A 3 21.42 1.93 -24.78
N ASN A 4 22.71 1.62 -24.88
CA ASN A 4 23.33 0.45 -24.28
C ASN A 4 23.26 0.59 -22.74
N GLN A 5 22.12 0.26 -22.14
CA GLN A 5 22.00 0.22 -20.69
C GLN A 5 22.67 -1.06 -20.20
N ASN A 6 23.81 -0.91 -19.53
CA ASN A 6 24.35 -1.98 -18.69
C ASN A 6 23.27 -2.34 -17.65
N LYS A 7 22.50 -3.40 -17.92
CA LYS A 7 21.49 -3.90 -16.99
C LYS A 7 22.21 -4.44 -15.76
N LEU A 8 21.77 -4.00 -14.58
CA LEU A 8 22.23 -4.55 -13.31
C LEU A 8 21.73 -6.01 -13.23
N TYR A 9 22.65 -6.95 -13.03
CA TYR A 9 22.39 -8.40 -13.12
C TYR A 9 21.98 -8.89 -14.52
N GLY A 10 22.26 -10.16 -14.82
CA GLY A 10 22.02 -10.79 -16.12
C GLY A 10 23.31 -11.17 -16.85
N VAL A 11 23.35 -12.38 -17.39
CA VAL A 11 24.52 -12.92 -18.10
C VAL A 11 24.34 -12.68 -19.60
N LYS A 12 25.35 -12.15 -20.27
CA LYS A 12 25.29 -11.88 -21.74
C LYS A 12 25.31 -13.16 -22.57
N GLU A 13 25.99 -14.20 -22.08
CA GLU A 13 26.05 -15.52 -22.70
C GLU A 13 25.63 -16.59 -21.70
N HIS A 14 24.43 -17.14 -21.91
CA HIS A 14 23.96 -18.26 -21.11
C HIS A 14 24.71 -19.54 -21.53
N LYS A 15 25.59 -20.05 -20.67
CA LYS A 15 26.27 -21.34 -20.91
C LYS A 15 25.29 -22.52 -20.98
N LYS A 16 24.16 -22.44 -20.26
CA LYS A 16 23.06 -23.42 -20.25
C LYS A 16 21.80 -22.78 -19.66
N LYS A 17 20.61 -23.20 -20.11
CA LYS A 17 19.35 -22.89 -19.40
C LYS A 17 19.35 -23.50 -18.00
N THR A 18 18.94 -22.69 -17.04
CA THR A 18 18.79 -23.04 -15.63
C THR A 18 17.32 -23.17 -15.27
N ILE A 19 17.05 -23.71 -14.09
CA ILE A 19 15.69 -23.77 -13.54
C ILE A 19 15.03 -22.39 -13.44
N TYR A 20 15.79 -21.33 -13.17
CA TYR A 20 15.27 -19.96 -13.10
C TYR A 20 14.82 -19.45 -14.47
N ASP A 21 15.51 -19.84 -15.54
CA ASP A 21 15.12 -19.49 -16.91
C ASP A 21 13.78 -20.16 -17.26
N TYR A 22 13.61 -21.44 -16.91
CA TYR A 22 12.34 -22.15 -17.13
C TYR A 22 11.18 -21.56 -16.33
N ILE A 23 11.40 -21.23 -15.05
CA ILE A 23 10.36 -20.57 -14.22
C ILE A 23 9.99 -19.22 -14.83
N PHE A 24 10.99 -18.40 -15.21
CA PHE A 24 10.76 -17.09 -15.81
C PHE A 24 9.95 -17.18 -17.10
N GLU A 25 10.37 -18.02 -18.04
CA GLU A 25 9.71 -18.23 -19.34
C GLU A 25 8.24 -18.66 -19.15
N TYR A 26 7.99 -19.63 -18.26
CA TYR A 26 6.63 -20.07 -17.95
C TYR A 26 5.77 -18.99 -17.32
N THR A 27 6.34 -18.31 -16.31
CA THR A 27 5.62 -17.30 -15.52
C THR A 27 5.23 -16.13 -16.39
N VAL A 28 6.17 -15.55 -17.15
CA VAL A 28 5.90 -14.35 -17.96
C VAL A 28 4.93 -14.62 -19.11
N GLU A 29 4.77 -15.87 -19.53
CA GLU A 29 3.78 -16.25 -20.54
C GLU A 29 2.35 -16.18 -20.00
N LYS A 30 2.14 -16.62 -18.76
CA LYS A 30 0.80 -16.83 -18.16
C LYS A 30 0.38 -15.79 -17.13
N TYR A 31 1.34 -15.22 -16.41
CA TYR A 31 1.09 -14.43 -15.21
C TYR A 31 1.90 -13.15 -15.17
N ASP A 32 1.32 -12.14 -14.53
CA ASP A 32 2.05 -11.00 -13.99
C ASP A 32 2.23 -11.24 -12.48
N ILE A 33 3.47 -11.13 -11.99
CA ILE A 33 3.79 -11.23 -10.56
C ILE A 33 4.45 -9.93 -10.11
N ARG A 34 4.04 -9.43 -8.94
CA ARG A 34 4.60 -8.23 -8.33
C ARG A 34 4.73 -8.39 -6.82
N PHE A 35 5.60 -7.60 -6.21
CA PHE A 35 5.79 -7.56 -4.76
C PHE A 35 5.23 -6.26 -4.19
N ASP A 36 4.29 -6.39 -3.27
CA ASP A 36 3.71 -5.28 -2.51
C ASP A 36 4.70 -4.81 -1.43
N GLU A 37 5.25 -3.62 -1.59
CA GLU A 37 6.22 -3.06 -0.64
C GLU A 37 5.63 -2.73 0.73
N LEU A 38 4.33 -2.43 0.83
CA LEU A 38 3.67 -2.14 2.10
C LEU A 38 3.17 -3.42 2.78
N GLY A 39 2.46 -4.28 2.02
CA GLY A 39 1.94 -5.55 2.51
C GLY A 39 3.01 -6.62 2.74
N GLN A 40 4.18 -6.48 2.10
CA GLN A 40 5.30 -7.43 2.16
C GLN A 40 4.94 -8.83 1.63
N GLU A 41 4.17 -8.87 0.55
CA GLU A 41 3.64 -10.09 -0.06
C GLU A 41 3.80 -10.10 -1.58
N PHE A 42 3.83 -11.29 -2.17
CA PHE A 42 3.76 -11.45 -3.62
C PHE A 42 2.31 -11.52 -4.06
N GLN A 43 2.01 -10.81 -5.14
CA GLN A 43 0.71 -10.84 -5.79
C GLN A 43 0.87 -11.40 -7.20
N ILE A 44 -0.12 -12.17 -7.63
CA ILE A 44 -0.18 -12.79 -8.95
C ILE A 44 -1.49 -12.39 -9.65
N SER A 45 -1.43 -12.23 -10.96
CA SER A 45 -2.58 -12.06 -11.82
C SER A 45 -2.38 -12.83 -13.11
N CYS A 46 -3.46 -13.35 -13.70
CA CYS A 46 -3.43 -13.78 -15.10
C CYS A 46 -2.94 -12.63 -15.97
N LYS A 47 -2.08 -12.94 -16.95
CA LYS A 47 -1.39 -11.94 -17.76
C LYS A 47 -2.36 -10.93 -18.37
N ASN A 48 -2.07 -9.64 -18.17
CA ASN A 48 -2.88 -8.51 -18.64
C ASN A 48 -4.32 -8.45 -18.09
N LYS A 49 -4.69 -9.21 -17.05
CA LYS A 49 -6.03 -9.13 -16.43
C LYS A 49 -6.12 -8.09 -15.31
N ASN A 50 -5.01 -7.76 -14.65
CA ASN A 50 -4.96 -6.83 -13.52
C ASN A 50 -5.90 -7.20 -12.35
N GLN A 51 -6.21 -8.49 -12.22
CA GLN A 51 -6.97 -9.07 -11.12
C GLN A 51 -5.97 -9.74 -10.19
N TRP A 52 -5.59 -9.03 -9.13
CA TRP A 52 -4.47 -9.40 -8.28
C TRP A 52 -4.94 -10.20 -7.07
N GLU A 53 -4.31 -11.35 -6.85
CA GLU A 53 -4.51 -12.21 -5.69
C GLU A 53 -3.16 -12.44 -5.00
N ILE A 54 -3.19 -12.87 -3.74
CA ILE A 54 -1.97 -13.27 -3.03
C ILE A 54 -1.43 -14.52 -3.73
N LEU A 55 -0.14 -14.51 -4.06
CA LEU A 55 0.53 -15.67 -4.64
C LEU A 55 0.64 -16.77 -3.57
N ASP A 56 -0.15 -17.82 -3.73
CA ASP A 56 0.01 -19.05 -2.96
C ASP A 56 1.18 -19.87 -3.50
N ILE A 57 2.23 -20.01 -2.70
CA ILE A 57 3.49 -20.63 -3.10
C ILE A 57 3.29 -22.13 -3.40
N ASP A 58 2.50 -22.82 -2.59
CA ASP A 58 2.30 -24.26 -2.71
C ASP A 58 1.52 -24.60 -4.00
N SER A 59 0.43 -23.86 -4.27
CA SER A 59 -0.31 -24.00 -5.53
C SER A 59 0.57 -23.73 -6.75
N PHE A 60 1.41 -22.69 -6.68
CA PHE A 60 2.30 -22.37 -7.80
C PHE A 60 3.40 -23.42 -8.01
N LEU A 61 3.93 -24.01 -6.93
CA LEU A 61 4.86 -25.15 -7.03
C LEU A 61 4.22 -26.37 -7.69
N ILE A 62 2.98 -26.70 -7.32
CA ILE A 62 2.22 -27.81 -7.93
C ILE A 62 2.02 -27.55 -9.42
N GLU A 63 1.65 -26.33 -9.81
CA GLU A 63 1.47 -25.97 -11.21
C GLU A 63 2.77 -26.10 -12.03
N LEU A 64 3.89 -25.63 -11.47
CA LEU A 64 5.20 -25.76 -12.11
C LEU A 64 5.59 -27.23 -12.30
N ASP A 65 5.36 -28.08 -11.30
CA ASP A 65 5.64 -29.52 -11.39
C ASP A 65 4.77 -30.20 -12.46
N GLN A 66 3.48 -29.84 -12.55
CA GLN A 66 2.59 -30.33 -13.62
C GLN A 66 3.07 -29.94 -15.02
N TYR A 67 3.81 -28.84 -15.14
CA TYR A 67 4.45 -28.42 -16.39
C TYR A 67 5.87 -28.99 -16.58
N ASN A 68 6.29 -29.97 -15.76
CA ASN A 68 7.62 -30.56 -15.72
C ASN A 68 8.76 -29.59 -15.32
N ILE A 69 8.44 -28.52 -14.57
CA ILE A 69 9.43 -27.61 -13.98
C ILE A 69 9.62 -27.97 -12.51
N GLN A 70 10.54 -28.90 -12.24
CA GLN A 70 10.84 -29.36 -10.88
C GLN A 70 11.69 -28.32 -10.13
N VAL A 71 11.05 -27.52 -9.28
CA VAL A 71 11.68 -26.49 -8.46
C VAL A 71 11.42 -26.74 -6.98
N THR A 72 12.40 -26.46 -6.13
CA THR A 72 12.23 -26.51 -4.68
C THR A 72 11.67 -25.18 -4.15
N PRO A 73 10.94 -25.17 -3.02
CA PRO A 73 10.45 -23.92 -2.42
C PRO A 73 11.54 -22.84 -2.25
N ALA A 74 12.73 -23.23 -1.80
CA ALA A 74 13.87 -22.32 -1.63
C ALA A 74 14.33 -21.67 -2.95
N LYS A 75 14.34 -22.42 -4.07
CA LYS A 75 14.70 -21.86 -5.38
C LYS A 75 13.60 -20.95 -5.91
N LEU A 76 12.33 -21.31 -5.72
CA LEU A 76 11.23 -20.43 -6.08
C LEU A 76 11.28 -19.12 -5.27
N GLU A 77 11.59 -19.18 -3.99
CA GLU A 77 11.77 -17.98 -3.17
C GLU A 77 12.91 -17.09 -3.68
N ILE A 78 14.06 -17.67 -4.08
CA ILE A 78 15.15 -16.92 -4.72
C ILE A 78 14.66 -16.23 -6.00
N PHE A 79 13.89 -16.93 -6.82
CA PHE A 79 13.30 -16.37 -8.03
C PHE A 79 12.37 -15.18 -7.71
N LEU A 80 11.43 -15.37 -6.77
CA LEU A 80 10.45 -14.35 -6.41
C LEU A 80 11.10 -13.11 -5.79
N ARG A 81 12.14 -13.27 -4.96
CA ARG A 81 12.87 -12.16 -4.35
C ARG A 81 13.89 -11.48 -5.28
N SER A 82 14.10 -12.02 -6.47
CA SER A 82 15.05 -11.48 -7.44
C SER A 82 14.53 -10.19 -8.11
N GLN A 83 15.40 -9.54 -8.90
CA GLN A 83 15.01 -8.39 -9.72
C GLN A 83 14.11 -8.74 -10.92
N PHE A 84 13.74 -10.02 -11.09
CA PHE A 84 12.75 -10.41 -12.10
C PHE A 84 11.33 -10.02 -11.68
N ILE A 85 11.07 -9.93 -10.37
CA ILE A 85 9.76 -9.53 -9.86
C ILE A 85 9.77 -8.03 -9.55
N GLY A 86 8.87 -7.31 -10.22
CA GLY A 86 8.68 -5.88 -10.00
C GLY A 86 8.13 -5.62 -8.61
N LYS A 87 8.66 -4.60 -7.94
CA LYS A 87 8.09 -4.07 -6.70
C LYS A 87 7.14 -2.93 -7.02
N PHE A 88 6.09 -2.78 -6.23
CA PHE A 88 5.19 -1.65 -6.36
C PHE A 88 4.75 -1.14 -4.99
N ASN A 89 4.49 0.17 -4.93
CA ASN A 89 3.79 0.78 -3.81
C ASN A 89 2.29 0.80 -4.15
N PRO A 90 1.43 0.08 -3.41
CA PRO A 90 -0.01 0.03 -3.67
C PRO A 90 -0.70 1.39 -3.59
N ILE A 91 -0.24 2.29 -2.72
CA ILE A 91 -0.81 3.63 -2.57
C ILE A 91 -0.49 4.47 -3.81
N GLU A 92 0.78 4.45 -4.24
CA GLU A 92 1.21 5.12 -5.46
C GLU A 92 0.50 4.57 -6.70
N TYR A 93 0.37 3.23 -6.78
CA TYR A 93 -0.34 2.57 -7.87
C TYR A 93 -1.80 2.99 -7.95
N TYR A 94 -2.50 3.07 -6.81
CA TYR A 94 -3.89 3.53 -6.75
C TYR A 94 -4.04 4.96 -7.28
N PHE A 95 -3.24 5.91 -6.79
CA PHE A 95 -3.37 7.31 -7.23
C PHE A 95 -2.93 7.54 -8.68
N LYS A 96 -2.15 6.62 -9.26
CA LYS A 96 -1.81 6.62 -10.69
C LYS A 96 -2.83 5.92 -11.58
N SER A 97 -3.72 5.10 -11.02
CA SER A 97 -4.69 4.31 -11.79
C SER A 97 -6.10 4.89 -11.80
N ILE A 98 -6.41 5.82 -10.90
CA ILE A 98 -7.70 6.51 -10.89
C ILE A 98 -7.89 7.38 -12.16
N PRO A 99 -9.13 7.59 -12.62
CA PRO A 99 -9.42 8.47 -13.75
C PRO A 99 -8.94 9.91 -13.52
N ASP A 100 -8.79 10.63 -14.62
CA ASP A 100 -8.59 12.08 -14.57
C ASP A 100 -9.73 12.77 -13.83
N TRP A 101 -9.42 13.90 -13.21
CA TRP A 101 -10.41 14.69 -12.49
C TRP A 101 -11.55 15.13 -13.42
N ASP A 102 -12.78 14.90 -13.00
CA ASP A 102 -14.01 15.20 -13.73
C ASP A 102 -14.44 16.68 -13.67
N GLY A 103 -13.71 17.51 -12.91
CA GLY A 103 -14.01 18.93 -12.74
C GLY A 103 -14.89 19.25 -11.52
N GLU A 104 -15.40 18.24 -10.80
CA GLU A 104 -16.24 18.43 -9.62
C GLU A 104 -15.44 18.44 -8.32
N ASP A 105 -15.80 19.31 -7.37
CA ASP A 105 -15.15 19.36 -6.06
C ASP A 105 -15.74 18.33 -5.09
N HIS A 106 -15.44 17.05 -5.35
CA HIS A 106 -15.88 15.92 -4.50
C HIS A 106 -15.43 16.06 -3.05
N ILE A 107 -14.29 16.72 -2.81
CA ILE A 107 -13.79 17.00 -1.46
C ILE A 107 -14.74 17.95 -0.73
N LYS A 108 -15.20 19.02 -1.39
CA LYS A 108 -16.18 19.94 -0.81
C LYS A 108 -17.52 19.24 -0.54
N ALA A 109 -17.97 18.39 -1.45
CA ALA A 109 -19.18 17.58 -1.24
C ALA A 109 -19.03 16.67 -0.01
N LEU A 110 -17.90 15.98 0.12
CA LEU A 110 -17.62 15.12 1.26
C LEU A 110 -17.58 15.88 2.60
N VAL A 111 -17.01 17.09 2.61
CA VAL A 111 -16.95 17.95 3.80
C VAL A 111 -18.35 18.45 4.21
N SER A 112 -19.27 18.61 3.25
CA SER A 112 -20.63 19.11 3.52
C SER A 112 -21.49 18.21 4.41
N TYR A 113 -21.13 16.93 4.55
CA TYR A 113 -21.79 15.99 5.45
C TYR A 113 -21.44 16.20 6.93
N LEU A 114 -20.42 17.00 7.24
CA LEU A 114 -20.01 17.26 8.62
C LEU A 114 -20.70 18.53 9.17
N PRO A 115 -21.29 18.48 10.37
CA PRO A 115 -21.85 19.66 11.04
C PRO A 115 -20.74 20.54 11.62
N LEU A 116 -20.05 21.28 10.75
CA LEU A 116 -18.87 22.09 11.08
C LEU A 116 -19.25 23.51 11.47
N LYS A 117 -18.58 24.06 12.50
CA LYS A 117 -18.71 25.47 12.87
C LYS A 117 -18.12 26.41 11.81
N GLU A 118 -16.97 26.03 11.24
CA GLU A 118 -16.23 26.82 10.25
C GLU A 118 -15.92 25.96 9.00
N PRO A 119 -16.92 25.67 8.15
CA PRO A 119 -16.78 24.74 7.03
C PRO A 119 -15.72 25.17 6.01
N GLY A 120 -15.57 26.49 5.77
CA GLY A 120 -14.57 27.02 4.84
C GLY A 120 -13.14 26.81 5.31
N LEU A 121 -12.87 27.06 6.60
CA LEU A 121 -11.55 26.86 7.20
C LEU A 121 -11.19 25.37 7.24
N PHE A 122 -12.15 24.53 7.63
CA PHE A 122 -11.95 23.08 7.61
C PHE A 122 -11.63 22.57 6.20
N LEU A 123 -12.42 22.97 5.19
CA LEU A 123 -12.19 22.55 3.80
C LEU A 123 -10.78 22.92 3.31
N TYR A 124 -10.31 24.12 3.64
CA TYR A 124 -8.96 24.57 3.30
C TYR A 124 -7.87 23.68 3.92
N HIS A 125 -7.97 23.41 5.22
CA HIS A 125 -7.00 22.55 5.92
C HIS A 125 -7.11 21.09 5.49
N PHE A 126 -8.32 20.60 5.23
CA PHE A 126 -8.58 19.23 4.81
C PHE A 126 -7.97 18.96 3.43
N LYS A 127 -8.14 19.86 2.45
CA LYS A 127 -7.46 19.76 1.15
C LYS A 127 -5.95 19.70 1.29
N LYS A 128 -5.37 20.55 2.16
CA LYS A 128 -3.92 20.51 2.44
C LYS A 128 -3.49 19.18 3.07
N TRP A 129 -4.26 18.69 4.04
CA TRP A 129 -3.97 17.45 4.72
C TRP A 129 -4.00 16.25 3.74
N LEU A 130 -5.00 16.17 2.86
CA LEU A 130 -5.10 15.12 1.82
C LEU A 130 -3.86 15.09 0.92
N VAL A 131 -3.47 16.25 0.36
CA VAL A 131 -2.28 16.33 -0.52
C VAL A 131 -1.02 15.92 0.24
N ARG A 132 -0.89 16.30 1.52
CA ARG A 132 0.28 15.95 2.34
C ARG A 132 0.29 14.48 2.73
N ALA A 133 -0.87 13.87 2.98
CA ALA A 133 -1.00 12.45 3.28
C ALA A 133 -0.55 11.61 2.07
N ILE A 134 -1.04 11.96 0.86
CA ILE A 134 -0.64 11.29 -0.39
C ILE A 134 0.84 11.50 -0.69
N LYS A 135 1.34 12.74 -0.52
CA LYS A 135 2.77 13.01 -0.73
C LYS A 135 3.65 12.19 0.21
N CYS A 136 3.23 12.01 1.46
CA CYS A 136 3.96 11.23 2.47
C CYS A 136 4.00 9.73 2.17
N SER A 137 2.98 9.17 1.52
CA SER A 137 2.98 7.75 1.17
C SER A 137 3.82 7.42 -0.07
N ILE A 138 4.15 8.42 -0.89
CA ILE A 138 4.86 8.24 -2.17
C ILE A 138 6.31 8.72 -2.08
N GLU A 139 6.58 9.83 -1.39
CA GLU A 139 7.93 10.39 -1.27
C GLU A 139 8.64 9.91 0.00
N LYS A 140 9.67 9.06 -0.17
CA LYS A 140 10.45 8.46 0.93
C LYS A 140 11.04 9.46 1.94
N ASN A 141 11.35 10.68 1.49
CA ASN A 141 12.00 11.72 2.30
C ASN A 141 11.02 12.81 2.77
N TYR A 142 9.72 12.63 2.53
CA TYR A 142 8.70 13.58 2.98
C TYR A 142 8.05 13.10 4.27
N PHE A 143 7.92 14.01 5.24
CA PHE A 143 7.26 13.72 6.51
C PHE A 143 6.04 14.63 6.70
N ASN A 144 4.85 14.03 6.82
CA ASN A 144 3.63 14.78 7.12
C ASN A 144 3.56 15.12 8.61
N LYS A 145 3.67 16.40 8.95
CA LYS A 145 3.54 16.92 10.33
C LYS A 145 2.11 17.29 10.72
N GLN A 146 1.11 16.87 9.95
CA GLN A 146 -0.28 17.23 10.18
C GLN A 146 -1.11 16.02 10.59
N CYS A 147 -1.88 16.20 11.65
CA CYS A 147 -2.94 15.28 12.08
C CYS A 147 -4.28 15.97 11.89
N LEU A 148 -5.27 15.24 11.34
CA LEU A 148 -6.65 15.71 11.24
C LEU A 148 -7.39 15.26 12.50
N VAL A 149 -7.89 16.19 13.29
CA VAL A 149 -8.59 15.91 14.54
C VAL A 149 -10.04 16.35 14.43
N LEU A 150 -10.98 15.43 14.66
CA LEU A 150 -12.41 15.69 14.68
C LEU A 150 -12.93 15.58 16.12
N VAL A 151 -13.34 16.69 16.71
CA VAL A 151 -13.88 16.74 18.08
C VAL A 151 -15.38 16.98 18.03
N HIS A 152 -16.14 16.13 18.72
CA HIS A 152 -17.58 16.31 18.88
C HIS A 152 -18.01 15.87 20.28
N SER A 153 -18.87 16.65 20.93
CA SER A 153 -19.30 16.41 22.31
C SER A 153 -20.25 15.22 22.48
N GLN A 154 -20.91 14.80 21.41
CA GLN A 154 -21.79 13.62 21.40
C GLN A 154 -21.05 12.38 20.88
N GLN A 155 -21.30 11.24 21.52
CA GLN A 155 -20.94 9.94 20.98
C GLN A 155 -21.82 9.60 19.77
N ASN A 156 -21.37 8.68 18.90
CA ASN A 156 -22.09 8.23 17.70
C ASN A 156 -22.41 9.30 16.65
N SER A 157 -21.63 10.38 16.60
CA SER A 157 -21.83 11.48 15.65
C SER A 157 -21.36 11.18 14.21
N GLY A 158 -21.13 9.91 13.86
CA GLY A 158 -20.70 9.49 12.51
C GLY A 158 -19.22 9.76 12.13
N LYS A 159 -18.39 10.24 13.07
CA LYS A 159 -16.97 10.59 12.81
C LYS A 159 -16.16 9.40 12.30
N SER A 160 -16.20 8.26 13.00
CA SER A 160 -15.43 7.07 12.64
C SER A 160 -15.86 6.54 11.26
N THR A 161 -17.16 6.54 10.97
CA THR A 161 -17.69 6.19 9.64
C THR A 161 -17.18 7.14 8.55
N TRP A 162 -17.16 8.45 8.82
CA TRP A 162 -16.61 9.44 7.89
C TRP A 162 -15.10 9.25 7.67
N CYS A 163 -14.33 8.97 8.72
CA CYS A 163 -12.90 8.65 8.62
C CYS A 163 -12.64 7.39 7.79
N ARG A 164 -13.42 6.32 7.98
CA ARG A 164 -13.35 5.10 7.16
C ARG A 164 -13.60 5.39 5.68
N PHE A 165 -14.56 6.28 5.39
CA PHE A 165 -14.89 6.68 4.02
C PHE A 165 -13.75 7.42 3.31
N LEU A 166 -12.80 8.00 4.05
CA LEU A 166 -11.60 8.61 3.46
C LEU A 166 -10.66 7.59 2.81
N CYS A 167 -10.69 6.33 3.27
CA CYS A 167 -9.85 5.29 2.69
C CYS A 167 -10.59 4.65 1.50
N PRO A 168 -10.02 4.71 0.28
CA PRO A 168 -10.56 3.98 -0.85
C PRO A 168 -10.69 2.48 -0.56
N PRO A 169 -11.76 1.80 -1.03
CA PRO A 169 -11.95 0.37 -0.77
C PRO A 169 -10.75 -0.49 -1.15
N THR A 170 -10.06 -0.15 -2.25
CA THR A 170 -8.85 -0.85 -2.73
C THR A 170 -7.64 -0.69 -1.81
N LEU A 171 -7.61 0.36 -0.98
CA LEU A 171 -6.55 0.63 -0.01
C LEU A 171 -6.94 0.25 1.43
N PHE A 172 -8.13 -0.32 1.63
CA PHE A 172 -8.62 -0.68 2.97
C PHE A 172 -7.69 -1.65 3.71
N LYS A 173 -6.94 -2.48 2.98
CA LYS A 173 -5.88 -3.33 3.56
C LYS A 173 -4.77 -2.55 4.27
N TYR A 174 -4.55 -1.29 3.88
CA TYR A 174 -3.57 -0.38 4.45
C TYR A 174 -4.25 0.71 5.30
N PHE A 175 -5.40 0.39 5.88
CA PHE A 175 -6.10 1.19 6.87
C PHE A 175 -6.05 0.47 8.21
N ALA A 176 -5.67 1.20 9.26
CA ALA A 176 -5.73 0.70 10.62
C ALA A 176 -6.73 1.51 11.45
N GLU A 177 -7.41 0.81 12.34
CA GLU A 177 -8.14 1.41 13.45
C GLU A 177 -7.41 1.06 14.75
N ASP A 178 -7.31 2.03 15.63
CA ASP A 178 -6.76 1.91 16.98
C ASP A 178 -5.31 1.38 17.02
N MET A 179 -4.36 2.30 17.26
CA MET A 179 -2.99 1.89 17.50
C MET A 179 -2.85 1.18 18.85
N THR A 180 -2.18 0.03 18.85
CA THR A 180 -1.56 -0.50 20.07
C THR A 180 -0.38 0.40 20.47
N THR A 181 -0.01 0.43 21.76
CA THR A 181 1.08 1.30 22.27
C THR A 181 2.47 0.65 22.23
N ASP A 182 2.60 -0.51 21.59
CA ASP A 182 3.78 -1.38 21.67
C ASP A 182 4.56 -1.48 20.35
N LYS A 183 5.35 -2.54 20.18
CA LYS A 183 6.18 -2.77 18.98
C LYS A 183 5.33 -2.82 17.70
N ASP A 184 4.09 -3.25 17.80
CA ASP A 184 3.18 -3.37 16.67
C ASP A 184 2.72 -1.99 16.16
N ALA A 185 2.74 -0.95 17.00
CA ALA A 185 2.47 0.44 16.62
C ALA A 185 3.40 0.92 15.49
N ARG A 186 4.70 0.57 15.56
CA ARG A 186 5.69 0.97 14.55
C ARG A 186 5.48 0.26 13.22
N ILE A 187 5.02 -0.99 13.28
CA ILE A 187 4.66 -1.76 12.09
C ILE A 187 3.43 -1.14 11.45
N GLN A 188 2.42 -0.78 12.24
CA GLN A 188 1.23 -0.10 11.73
C GLN A 188 1.56 1.25 11.07
N LEU A 189 2.44 2.05 11.68
CA LEU A 189 2.92 3.33 11.13
C LEU A 189 3.61 3.20 9.77
N THR A 190 4.24 2.06 9.48
CA THR A 190 5.02 1.85 8.25
C THR A 190 4.26 1.11 7.17
N ARG A 191 3.17 0.40 7.52
CA ARG A 191 2.39 -0.43 6.59
C ARG A 191 1.02 0.15 6.22
N ASN A 192 0.56 1.19 6.91
CA ASN A 192 -0.75 1.79 6.65
C ASN A 192 -0.64 3.17 6.00
N PHE A 193 -1.56 3.44 5.08
CA PHE A 193 -1.77 4.76 4.49
C PHE A 193 -2.45 5.71 5.48
N LEU A 194 -3.50 5.24 6.13
CA LEU A 194 -4.32 5.98 7.08
C LEU A 194 -4.48 5.17 8.36
N ILE A 195 -4.44 5.87 9.49
CA ILE A 195 -4.66 5.28 10.80
C ILE A 195 -5.70 6.14 11.50
N ASN A 196 -6.84 5.53 11.80
CA ASN A 196 -7.90 6.16 12.56
C ASN A 196 -7.67 5.91 14.06
N LEU A 197 -7.59 6.98 14.84
CA LEU A 197 -7.41 6.93 16.29
C LEU A 197 -8.71 7.45 16.91
N ASP A 198 -9.61 6.56 17.35
CA ASP A 198 -10.92 6.96 17.87
C ASP A 198 -10.81 7.56 19.29
N GLU A 199 -9.87 7.06 20.10
CA GLU A 199 -9.59 7.56 21.44
C GLU A 199 -8.19 8.17 21.59
N LEU A 200 -8.10 9.50 21.51
CA LEU A 200 -6.86 10.25 21.78
C LEU A 200 -6.39 10.10 23.25
N SER A 201 -7.28 9.76 24.18
CA SER A 201 -6.98 9.52 25.60
C SER A 201 -5.93 8.43 25.81
N ILE A 202 -5.86 7.44 24.92
CA ILE A 202 -4.89 6.34 24.98
C ILE A 202 -3.46 6.84 24.75
N LEU A 203 -3.28 7.93 23.99
CA LEU A 203 -1.96 8.53 23.74
C LEU A 203 -1.47 9.43 24.89
N VAL A 204 -2.38 9.98 25.69
CA VAL A 204 -2.07 10.96 26.76
C VAL A 204 -1.55 10.28 28.03
N GLY A 205 -1.77 8.97 28.20
CA GLY A 205 -1.28 8.20 29.35
C GLY A 205 0.24 8.01 29.47
N ILE A 206 1.05 8.58 28.57
CA ILE A 206 2.53 8.44 28.56
C ILE A 206 3.24 9.73 29.06
N SER A 207 2.51 10.79 29.41
CA SER A 207 3.13 12.02 29.95
C SER A 207 2.39 12.58 31.17
N GLU A 208 2.30 11.80 32.24
CA GLU A 208 2.25 12.38 33.59
C GLU A 208 3.50 11.92 34.36
N GLY A 209 4.63 12.57 34.06
CA GLY A 209 5.69 12.69 35.04
C GLY A 209 5.23 13.68 36.12
N PRO A 210 5.53 13.44 37.40
CA PRO A 210 5.03 14.29 38.49
C PRO A 210 5.57 15.70 38.31
N CYS A 211 4.67 16.69 38.29
CA CYS A 211 5.05 18.09 38.40
C CYS A 211 5.77 18.30 39.75
N HIS A 212 7.01 18.77 39.69
CA HIS A 212 7.71 19.43 40.78
C HIS A 212 7.77 20.93 40.50
#